data_AF-A0A2H9L4Q5-F1
#
_entry.id   AF-A0A2H9L4Q5-F1
#
_cell.length_a   1.000
_cell.length_b   1.000
_cell.length_c   1.000
_cell.angle_alpha   90.00
_cell.angle_beta   90.00
_cell.angle_gamma   90.00
#
_symmetry.space_group_name_H-M   'P 1'
#
loop_
_entity.id
_entity.type
_entity.pdbx_description
1 polymer ?
#
loop_
_entity_poly.entity_id
_entity_poly.type
_entity_poly.pdbx_seq_one_letter_code
_entity_poly.pdbx_strand_id
1 'polypeptide(L)'
;LGKDKQAFTVIDLADKVSLDRTSVQRALKKLVDKKIVERRAKNLGNGGFFFIYKILHKENIKDKLRANIQSWYKTAENYITDW
;
A
#
# COMPACT_ATOMS: atom_id res chain seq x y z
N LEU A 1 6.11 -15.84 -15.56
CA LEU A 1 6.86 -15.19 -14.45
C LEU A 1 6.22 -13.84 -14.16
N GLY A 2 5.52 -13.74 -13.03
CA GLY A 2 4.43 -12.78 -12.78
C GLY A 2 4.80 -11.30 -12.71
N LYS A 3 3.81 -10.45 -13.03
CA LYS A 3 3.85 -8.98 -13.16
C LYS A 3 4.14 -8.19 -11.85
N ASP A 4 4.64 -8.85 -10.79
CA ASP A 4 4.80 -8.27 -9.43
C ASP A 4 6.22 -7.79 -9.11
N LYS A 5 7.02 -7.40 -10.12
CA LYS A 5 8.40 -6.92 -9.92
C LYS A 5 8.59 -5.41 -10.06
N GLN A 6 7.57 -4.66 -10.45
CA GLN A 6 7.76 -3.24 -10.73
C GLN A 6 7.71 -2.41 -9.43
N ALA A 7 8.81 -1.68 -9.18
CA ALA A 7 8.89 -0.69 -8.11
C ALA A 7 8.92 0.71 -8.73
N PHE A 8 8.34 1.68 -8.04
CA PHE A 8 8.20 3.05 -8.52
C PHE A 8 8.67 4.06 -7.49
N THR A 9 9.22 5.18 -7.94
CA THR A 9 9.43 6.36 -7.09
C THR A 9 8.14 7.19 -6.99
N VAL A 10 8.12 8.17 -6.10
CA VAL A 10 7.04 9.18 -6.03
C VAL A 10 6.93 9.94 -7.35
N ILE A 11 8.05 10.22 -8.03
CA ILE A 11 8.08 10.95 -9.29
C ILE A 11 7.43 10.12 -10.39
N ASP A 12 7.85 8.85 -10.52
CA ASP A 12 7.25 7.93 -11.51
C ASP A 12 5.73 7.82 -11.34
N LEU A 13 5.26 7.80 -10.09
CA LEU A 13 3.84 7.68 -9.79
C LEU A 13 3.08 8.98 -10.04
N ALA A 14 3.65 10.13 -9.68
CA ALA A 14 3.07 11.45 -9.96
C ALA A 14 2.83 11.63 -11.46
N ASP A 15 3.82 11.27 -12.27
CA ASP A 15 3.72 11.37 -13.73
C ASP A 15 2.68 10.39 -14.28
N LYS A 16 2.64 9.15 -13.79
CA LYS A 16 1.71 8.10 -14.25
C LYS A 16 0.25 8.37 -13.92
N VAL A 17 -0.02 8.97 -12.77
CA VAL A 17 -1.39 9.20 -12.28
C VAL A 17 -1.84 10.65 -12.47
N SER A 18 -0.98 11.49 -13.06
CA SER A 18 -1.22 12.92 -13.30
C SER A 18 -1.66 13.67 -12.04
N LEU A 19 -1.01 13.38 -10.91
CA LEU A 19 -1.22 14.06 -9.62
C LEU A 19 0.07 14.72 -9.15
N ASP A 20 -0.05 15.76 -8.34
CA ASP A 20 1.10 16.38 -7.71
C ASP A 20 1.81 15.43 -6.72
N ARG A 21 3.10 15.68 -6.51
CA ARG A 21 3.96 14.83 -5.66
C ARG A 21 3.46 14.73 -4.23
N THR A 22 2.86 15.79 -3.67
CA THR A 22 2.37 15.80 -2.29
C THR A 22 1.12 14.92 -2.16
N SER A 23 0.21 14.98 -3.13
CA SER A 23 -0.96 14.09 -3.20
C SER A 23 -0.53 12.63 -3.31
N VAL A 24 0.43 12.32 -4.18
CA VAL A 24 0.98 10.96 -4.31
C VAL A 24 1.68 10.51 -3.03
N GLN A 25 2.48 11.37 -2.38
CA GLN A 25 3.11 11.04 -1.10
C GLN A 25 2.09 10.75 0.00
N ARG A 26 1.01 11.53 0.10
CA ARG A 26 -0.08 11.30 1.06
C ARG A 26 -0.78 9.96 0.80
N ALA A 27 -1.05 9.63 -0.46
CA ALA A 27 -1.64 8.35 -0.84
C ALA A 27 -0.70 7.17 -0.51
N LEU A 28 0.57 7.26 -0.90
CA LEU A 28 1.58 6.23 -0.62
C LEU A 28 1.78 6.02 0.87
N LYS A 29 1.79 7.08 1.69
CA LYS A 29 1.84 6.96 3.15
C LYS A 29 0.69 6.10 3.66
N LYS A 30 -0.55 6.41 3.27
CA LYS A 30 -1.73 5.62 3.67
C LYS A 30 -1.63 4.15 3.22
N LEU A 31 -1.10 3.89 2.02
CA LEU A 31 -0.92 2.53 1.50
C LEU A 31 0.17 1.76 2.23
N VAL A 32 1.25 2.43 2.64
CA VAL A 32 2.31 1.85 3.48
C VAL A 32 1.77 1.55 4.88
N ASP A 33 1.03 2.47 5.49
CA ASP A 33 0.44 2.30 6.83
C ASP A 33 -0.55 1.12 6.85
N LYS A 34 -1.35 0.96 5.78
CA LYS A 34 -2.24 -0.19 5.58
C LYS A 34 -1.51 -1.47 5.18
N LYS A 35 -0.18 -1.43 5.08
CA LYS A 35 0.67 -2.55 4.64
C LYS A 35 0.19 -3.11 3.29
N ILE A 36 -0.20 -2.26 2.34
CA ILE A 36 -0.57 -2.65 0.97
C ILE A 36 0.64 -2.47 0.05
N VAL A 37 1.44 -1.44 0.33
CA VAL A 37 2.67 -1.09 -0.38
C VAL A 37 3.84 -1.18 0.59
N GLU A 38 4.97 -1.68 0.10
CA GLU A 38 6.25 -1.65 0.79
C GLU A 38 7.07 -0.45 0.31
N ARG A 39 7.69 0.27 1.25
CA ARG A 39 8.65 1.34 0.97
C ARG A 39 10.07 0.86 1.28
N ARG A 40 10.97 0.96 0.31
CA ARG A 40 12.41 0.65 0.48
C ARG A 40 13.27 1.85 0.12
N ALA A 41 14.31 2.10 0.91
CA ALA A 41 15.36 3.03 0.53
C ALA A 41 16.37 2.31 -0.38
N LYS A 42 16.75 2.95 -1.49
CA LYS A 42 17.80 2.49 -2.39
C LYS A 42 18.92 3.53 -2.40
N ASN A 43 20.13 3.08 -2.05
CA ASN A 43 21.29 3.96 -1.99
C ASN A 43 21.77 4.32 -3.40
N LEU A 44 22.27 5.54 -3.52
CA LEU A 44 22.99 6.03 -4.69
C LEU A 44 24.50 5.86 -4.42
N GLY A 45 25.26 5.45 -5.44
CA GLY A 45 26.69 5.13 -5.29
C GLY A 45 27.58 6.31 -4.87
N ASN A 46 27.07 7.53 -4.93
CA ASN A 46 27.75 8.79 -4.64
C ASN A 46 27.33 9.43 -3.31
N GLY A 47 26.65 8.70 -2.43
CA GLY A 47 26.12 9.24 -1.18
C GLY A 47 24.74 9.87 -1.40
N GLY A 48 23.73 9.24 -0.82
CA GLY A 48 22.32 9.60 -1.00
C GLY A 48 21.46 8.36 -1.09
N PHE A 49 20.15 8.54 -0.98
CA PHE A 49 19.18 7.47 -1.18
C PHE A 49 17.88 8.03 -1.76
N PHE A 50 17.11 7.16 -2.39
CA PHE A 50 15.75 7.47 -2.82
C PHE A 50 14.80 6.35 -2.38
N PHE A 51 13.52 6.71 -2.23
CA PHE A 51 12.49 5.74 -1.88
C PHE A 51 11.86 5.14 -3.14
N ILE A 52 11.73 3.82 -3.12
CA ILE A 52 10.93 3.05 -4.06
C ILE A 52 9.77 2.39 -3.33
N TYR A 53 8.67 2.24 -4.06
CA TYR A 53 7.40 1.73 -3.60
C TYR A 53 7.01 0.53 -4.43
N LYS A 54 6.68 -0.57 -3.77
CA LYS A 54 6.30 -1.84 -4.42
C LYS A 54 5.00 -2.36 -3.81
N ILE A 55 4.08 -2.84 -4.63
CA ILE A 55 2.88 -3.52 -4.12
C ILE A 55 3.28 -4.82 -3.40
N LEU A 56 2.65 -5.11 -2.27
CA LEU A 56 2.79 -6.42 -1.65
C LEU A 56 2.08 -7.48 -2.50
N HIS A 57 2.48 -8.74 -2.35
CA HIS A 57 1.86 -9.87 -3.05
C HIS A 57 0.33 -9.81 -2.96
N LYS A 58 -0.33 -10.05 -4.10
CA LYS A 58 -1.79 -9.92 -4.25
C LYS A 58 -2.56 -10.78 -3.25
N GLU A 59 -2.01 -11.93 -2.92
CA GLU A 59 -2.51 -12.86 -1.90
C GLU A 59 -2.64 -12.17 -0.54
N ASN A 60 -1.58 -11.48 -0.09
CA ASN A 60 -1.57 -10.75 1.18
C ASN A 60 -2.61 -9.63 1.22
N ILE A 61 -2.91 -9.00 0.07
CA ILE A 61 -3.93 -7.95 -0.03
C ILE A 61 -5.33 -8.57 0.06
N LYS A 62 -5.57 -9.70 -0.62
CA LYS A 62 -6.84 -10.42 -0.55
C LYS A 62 -7.17 -10.88 0.86
N ASP A 63 -6.18 -11.41 1.58
CA ASP A 63 -6.40 -11.92 2.94
C ASP A 63 -6.71 -10.79 3.92
N LYS A 64 -6.08 -9.62 3.76
CA LYS A 64 -6.44 -8.42 4.52
C LYS A 64 -7.85 -7.93 4.24
N LEU A 65 -8.26 -7.93 2.97
CA LEU A 65 -9.61 -7.53 2.61
C LEU A 65 -10.64 -8.47 3.24
N ARG A 66 -10.40 -9.79 3.16
CA ARG A 66 -11.24 -10.80 3.81
C ARG A 66 -11.30 -10.60 5.33
N ALA A 67 -10.15 -10.39 5.97
CA ALA A 67 -10.09 -10.17 7.42
C ALA A 67 -10.90 -8.93 7.85
N ASN A 68 -10.83 -7.83 7.10
CA ASN A 68 -11.62 -6.63 7.38
C ASN A 68 -13.12 -6.90 7.26
N ILE A 69 -13.55 -7.59 6.20
CA ILE A 69 -14.96 -7.98 6.00
C ILE A 69 -15.45 -8.86 7.16
N GLN A 70 -14.67 -9.87 7.53
CA GLN A 70 -15.01 -10.77 8.63
C GLN A 70 -15.08 -10.03 9.98
N SER A 71 -14.19 -9.08 10.22
CA SER A 71 -14.25 -8.24 11.42
C SER A 71 -15.53 -7.43 11.47
N TRP A 72 -15.95 -6.81 10.37
CA TRP A 72 -17.18 -6.03 10.33
C TRP A 72 -18.42 -6.90 10.53
N TYR A 73 -18.44 -8.08 9.89
CA TYR A 73 -19.52 -9.05 10.08
C TYR A 73 -19.64 -9.45 11.55
N LYS A 74 -18.54 -9.84 12.19
CA LYS A 74 -18.52 -10.22 13.60
C LYS A 74 -18.96 -9.07 14.52
N THR A 75 -18.53 -7.85 14.22
CA THR A 75 -18.94 -6.66 14.98
C THR A 75 -20.46 -6.44 14.88
N ALA A 76 -21.03 -6.52 13.67
CA ALA A 76 -22.46 -6.39 13.47
C ALA A 76 -23.26 -7.50 14.17
N GLU A 77 -22.82 -8.75 14.06
CA GLU A 77 -23.45 -9.92 14.71
C GLU A 77 -23.48 -9.76 16.24
N ASN A 78 -22.38 -9.30 16.84
CA ASN A 78 -22.30 -9.03 18.27
C ASN A 78 -23.33 -7.97 18.69
N TYR A 79 -23.44 -6.86 17.94
CA TYR A 79 -24.41 -5.82 18.26
C TYR A 79 -25.87 -6.30 18.18
N ILE A 80 -26.18 -7.22 17.27
CA ILE A 80 -27.52 -7.81 17.15
C ILE A 80 -27.78 -8.79 18.30
N THR A 81 -26.77 -9.56 18.71
CA THR A 81 -26.89 -10.56 19.78
C THR A 81 -26.99 -9.95 21.17
N ASP A 82 -26.32 -8.80 21.39
CA ASP A 82 -26.34 -8.07 22.67
C ASP A 82 -27.60 -7.20 22.85
N TRP A 83 -28.50 -7.17 21.86
CA TRP A 83 -29.78 -6.45 21.90
C TRP A 83 -30.87 -7.23 22.64
#